data_AF-A0A099YCH2-F1
#
_entry.id   AF-A0A099YCH2-F1
#
_cell.length_a   1.000
_cell.length_b   1.000
_cell.length_c   1.000
_cell.angle_alpha   90.00
_cell.angle_beta   90.00
_cell.angle_gamma   90.00
#
_symmetry.space_group_name_H-M   'P 1'
#
loop_
_entity.id
_entity.type
_entity.pdbx_description
1 polymer ?
#
loop_
_entity_poly.entity_id
_entity_poly.type
_entity_poly.pdbx_seq_one_letter_code
_entity_poly.pdbx_strand_id
1 'polypeptide(L)'
;MKIQSTNNKATSPRSKVLMFEEQDQHFKVDSSSIEEFLTDRCEVMIKKYGLKEYAFIHHDKDTNNGQPVKPHYHLTMYFGDNRPMVSSIADALDTTENQIEIMTKRGTKVETARVNALMYLIHATRNARRQGKYQYPATDVIANFDYVKFVKDHMLNDDPTDILDDLGNGKIVRTQARSRMMALGAQVLAKYNRKIDEIAEASLAIQNEVWRKEHEDSHSELKVYWFFGQTGTGKTRFAKYLAKEIFKMPYFVTGARRDAMQDYEGQHLIIWDELRDDVEYSELLRLLDPYNFDKAISSRYYNKNLMPDIVIITSPYSPDELYSVMRITDRKIDKVDQLVRRVPIIHEFCHDKIIVRKWNSYEKRYWEKVRLPSVEEYVNQSLPINSLQLFQIDQFLPFYGLNYYKQHPEIDPFTNETIEKPRYDSPKLRNGAQDSNRLSGSLSHLTGGDDND
;
A
#
# COMPACT_ATOMS: atom_id res chain seq x y z
N MET A 1 33.67 -32.94 65.17
CA MET A 1 32.44 -32.18 64.87
C MET A 1 32.09 -32.43 63.40
N LYS A 2 31.11 -33.31 63.11
CA LYS A 2 30.66 -33.56 61.73
C LYS A 2 29.76 -32.40 61.31
N ILE A 3 30.21 -31.57 60.39
CA ILE A 3 29.38 -30.56 59.74
C ILE A 3 28.49 -31.31 58.74
N GLN A 4 27.21 -31.48 59.08
CA GLN A 4 26.20 -31.92 58.13
C GLN A 4 26.02 -30.81 57.09
N SER A 5 26.33 -31.10 55.83
CA SER A 5 25.89 -30.24 54.72
C SER A 5 24.39 -30.42 54.54
N THR A 6 23.62 -29.40 54.93
CA THR A 6 22.21 -29.29 54.57
C THR A 6 22.14 -28.99 53.07
N ASN A 7 21.83 -30.02 52.29
CA ASN A 7 21.43 -29.90 50.88
C ASN A 7 20.11 -29.11 50.82
N ASN A 8 20.19 -27.78 50.74
CA ASN A 8 19.05 -26.92 50.45
C ASN A 8 18.61 -27.16 49.00
N LYS A 9 17.68 -28.10 48.76
CA LYS A 9 16.95 -28.16 47.50
C LYS A 9 16.19 -26.84 47.33
N ALA A 10 16.48 -26.11 46.26
CA ALA A 10 15.75 -24.89 45.92
C ALA A 10 14.25 -25.23 45.82
N THR A 11 13.42 -24.49 46.54
CA THR A 11 11.96 -24.66 46.54
C THR A 11 11.37 -24.27 45.19
N SER A 12 10.49 -25.10 44.63
CA SER A 12 9.81 -24.83 43.35
C SER A 12 9.17 -23.43 43.34
N PRO A 13 9.33 -22.65 42.26
CA PRO A 13 8.81 -21.29 42.17
C PRO A 13 7.27 -21.25 42.19
N ARG A 14 6.71 -20.07 42.47
CA ARG A 14 5.26 -19.84 42.50
C ARG A 14 4.87 -18.74 41.53
N SER A 15 3.79 -18.94 40.77
CA SER A 15 3.30 -17.95 39.80
C SER A 15 1.77 -17.87 39.77
N LYS A 16 1.25 -16.73 39.31
CA LYS A 16 -0.18 -16.53 39.05
C LYS A 16 -0.57 -16.85 37.59
N VAL A 17 0.40 -16.75 36.67
CA VAL A 17 0.22 -17.03 35.24
C VAL A 17 1.28 -18.04 34.82
N LEU A 18 0.83 -19.17 34.29
CA LEU A 18 1.65 -20.29 33.86
C LEU A 18 1.25 -20.68 32.44
N MET A 19 2.21 -21.16 31.66
CA MET A 19 1.96 -21.78 30.35
C MET A 19 2.58 -23.17 30.34
N PHE A 20 1.78 -24.17 30.00
CA PHE A 20 2.23 -25.53 29.74
C PHE A 20 2.39 -25.75 28.24
N GLU A 21 3.44 -26.45 27.83
CA GLU A 21 3.69 -26.86 26.45
C GLU A 21 4.08 -28.35 26.43
N GLU A 22 3.49 -29.14 25.54
CA GLU A 22 3.91 -30.53 25.33
C GLU A 22 3.55 -31.02 23.94
N GLN A 23 4.41 -31.88 23.38
CA GLN A 23 4.16 -32.49 22.06
C GLN A 23 3.14 -33.61 22.17
N ASP A 24 2.32 -33.79 21.13
CA ASP A 24 1.24 -34.79 21.07
C ASP A 24 1.69 -36.19 21.53
N GLN A 25 2.86 -36.62 21.06
CA GLN A 25 3.46 -37.92 21.33
C GLN A 25 3.83 -38.18 22.80
N HIS A 26 3.84 -37.15 23.66
CA HIS A 26 4.23 -37.26 25.06
C HIS A 26 3.04 -37.26 26.02
N PHE A 27 1.82 -37.01 25.52
CA PHE A 27 0.61 -37.20 26.31
C PHE A 27 0.33 -38.68 26.54
N LYS A 28 0.09 -39.04 27.80
CA LYS A 28 -0.32 -40.39 28.21
C LYS A 28 -1.84 -40.42 28.34
N VAL A 29 -2.52 -40.62 27.21
CA VAL A 29 -3.98 -40.72 27.15
C VAL A 29 -4.40 -42.16 26.89
N ASP A 30 -5.05 -42.78 27.87
CA ASP A 30 -5.39 -44.22 27.83
C ASP A 30 -6.66 -44.53 27.01
N SER A 31 -7.42 -43.50 26.58
CA SER A 31 -8.60 -43.60 25.67
C SER A 31 -9.32 -42.27 25.39
N SER A 32 -8.98 -41.20 26.11
CA SER A 32 -9.52 -39.85 25.91
C SER A 32 -8.74 -39.08 24.83
N SER A 33 -9.35 -38.02 24.28
CA SER A 33 -8.60 -37.05 23.46
C SER A 33 -7.64 -36.22 24.34
N ILE A 34 -6.59 -35.64 23.75
CA ILE A 34 -5.70 -34.71 24.47
C ILE A 34 -6.50 -33.52 25.02
N GLU A 35 -7.47 -33.03 24.25
CA GLU A 35 -8.35 -31.91 24.67
C GLU A 35 -9.19 -32.28 25.90
N GLU A 36 -9.74 -33.49 25.95
CA GLU A 36 -10.51 -34.00 27.09
C GLU A 36 -9.60 -34.18 28.31
N PHE A 37 -8.40 -34.76 28.13
CA PHE A 37 -7.41 -34.86 29.19
C PHE A 37 -7.05 -33.48 29.78
N LEU A 38 -6.74 -32.49 28.93
CA LEU A 38 -6.40 -31.14 29.37
C LEU A 38 -7.57 -30.47 30.09
N THR A 39 -8.79 -30.66 29.60
CA THR A 39 -10.02 -30.14 30.23
C THR A 39 -10.20 -30.73 31.62
N ASP A 40 -10.06 -32.05 31.78
CA ASP A 40 -10.16 -32.74 33.07
C ASP A 40 -9.10 -32.24 34.07
N ARG A 41 -7.86 -32.05 33.61
CA ARG A 41 -6.80 -31.50 34.46
C ARG A 41 -7.09 -30.06 34.88
N CYS A 42 -7.64 -29.25 33.98
CA CYS A 42 -8.08 -27.89 34.32
C CYS A 42 -9.19 -27.90 35.38
N GLU A 43 -10.17 -28.79 35.28
CA GLU A 43 -11.23 -28.96 36.28
C GLU A 43 -10.68 -29.36 37.66
N VAL A 44 -9.68 -30.25 37.70
CA VAL A 44 -8.96 -30.57 38.94
C VAL A 44 -8.26 -29.33 39.50
N MET A 45 -7.60 -28.54 38.65
CA MET A 45 -6.88 -27.34 39.06
C MET A 45 -7.80 -26.21 39.54
N ILE A 46 -9.00 -26.08 38.95
CA ILE A 46 -10.05 -25.15 39.44
C ILE A 46 -10.39 -25.48 40.89
N LYS A 47 -10.63 -26.77 41.19
CA LYS A 47 -11.04 -27.22 42.53
C LYS A 47 -9.91 -27.15 43.56
N LYS A 48 -8.68 -27.55 43.18
CA LYS A 48 -7.57 -27.75 44.11
C LYS A 48 -6.66 -26.53 44.28
N TYR A 49 -6.47 -25.75 43.22
CA TYR A 49 -5.49 -24.66 43.19
C TYR A 49 -6.12 -23.29 42.86
N GLY A 50 -7.43 -23.26 42.62
CA GLY A 50 -8.18 -22.04 42.34
C GLY A 50 -7.81 -21.42 40.99
N LEU A 51 -7.60 -22.26 39.97
CA LEU A 51 -7.53 -21.83 38.57
C LEU A 51 -8.80 -21.03 38.24
N LYS A 52 -8.63 -19.84 37.65
CA LYS A 52 -9.73 -18.94 37.30
C LYS A 52 -10.04 -19.00 35.81
N GLU A 53 -9.00 -18.90 35.00
CA GLU A 53 -9.12 -18.95 33.55
C GLU A 53 -8.08 -19.90 32.98
N TYR A 54 -8.51 -20.67 32.00
CA TYR A 54 -7.62 -21.45 31.15
C TYR A 54 -8.03 -21.33 29.69
N ALA A 55 -7.03 -21.45 28.82
CA ALA A 55 -7.22 -21.53 27.39
C ALA A 55 -6.10 -22.38 26.80
N PHE A 56 -6.43 -23.27 25.87
CA PHE A 56 -5.45 -24.09 25.17
C PHE A 56 -5.80 -24.26 23.69
N ILE A 57 -4.78 -24.59 22.90
CA ILE A 57 -4.88 -24.76 21.44
C ILE A 57 -3.83 -25.76 20.96
N HIS A 58 -4.16 -26.44 19.87
CA HIS A 58 -3.26 -27.32 19.14
C HIS A 58 -2.49 -26.54 18.08
N HIS A 59 -1.15 -26.55 18.17
CA HIS A 59 -0.26 -25.94 17.19
C HIS A 59 0.26 -27.00 16.20
N ASP A 60 -0.33 -27.06 15.01
CA ASP A 60 -0.01 -28.03 13.95
C ASP A 60 0.59 -27.41 12.68
N LYS A 61 0.70 -26.07 12.63
CA LYS A 61 1.14 -25.30 11.45
C LYS A 61 2.42 -24.48 11.71
N ASP A 62 3.04 -24.69 12.86
CA ASP A 62 4.23 -23.94 13.26
C ASP A 62 5.43 -24.32 12.40
N THR A 63 6.23 -23.31 12.02
CA THR A 63 7.47 -23.52 11.28
C THR A 63 8.62 -22.81 11.97
N ASN A 64 9.79 -23.45 12.00
CA ASN A 64 11.04 -22.86 12.44
C ASN A 64 12.05 -22.90 11.29
N ASN A 65 12.48 -21.73 10.80
CA ASN A 65 13.34 -21.60 9.61
C ASN A 65 12.81 -22.39 8.38
N GLY A 66 11.49 -22.37 8.18
CA GLY A 66 10.83 -23.08 7.09
C GLY A 66 10.64 -24.58 7.31
N GLN A 67 11.12 -25.16 8.41
CA GLN A 67 10.90 -26.56 8.77
C GLN A 67 9.68 -26.67 9.70
N PRO A 68 8.74 -27.60 9.45
CA PRO A 68 7.62 -27.84 10.36
C PRO A 68 8.10 -28.20 11.77
N VAL A 69 7.49 -27.57 12.77
CA VAL A 69 7.63 -27.95 14.17
C VAL A 69 6.69 -29.12 14.43
N LYS A 70 7.07 -30.04 15.33
CA LYS A 70 6.20 -31.14 15.73
C LYS A 70 4.89 -30.60 16.34
N PRO A 71 3.73 -31.19 16.03
CA PRO A 71 2.47 -30.80 16.65
C PRO A 71 2.55 -30.88 18.18
N HIS A 72 2.03 -29.84 18.83
CA HIS A 72 2.09 -29.65 20.27
C HIS A 72 0.92 -28.82 20.76
N TYR A 73 0.62 -28.91 22.06
CA TYR A 73 -0.39 -28.10 22.71
C TYR A 73 0.27 -27.03 23.58
N HIS A 74 -0.31 -25.83 23.55
CA HIS A 74 -0.07 -24.82 24.57
C HIS A 74 -1.31 -24.67 25.45
N LEU A 75 -1.13 -24.65 26.77
CA LEU A 75 -2.17 -24.38 27.77
C LEU A 75 -1.75 -23.20 28.65
N THR A 76 -2.48 -22.09 28.55
CA THR A 76 -2.33 -20.95 29.47
C THR A 76 -3.25 -21.10 30.67
N MET A 77 -2.73 -20.83 31.87
CA MET A 77 -3.44 -20.93 33.14
C MET A 77 -3.27 -19.64 33.96
N TYR A 78 -4.38 -19.06 34.39
CA TYR A 78 -4.41 -17.90 35.28
C TYR A 78 -5.15 -18.20 36.59
N PHE A 79 -4.45 -18.05 37.71
CA PHE A 79 -4.91 -18.42 39.05
C PHE A 79 -5.49 -17.25 39.88
N GLY A 80 -5.70 -16.08 39.27
CA GLY A 80 -6.28 -14.91 39.95
C GLY A 80 -5.41 -14.42 41.11
N ASP A 81 -5.96 -14.50 42.32
CA ASP A 81 -5.24 -14.16 43.55
C ASP A 81 -4.34 -15.28 44.07
N ASN A 82 -4.57 -16.52 43.63
CA ASN A 82 -3.79 -17.67 44.03
C ASN A 82 -2.46 -17.71 43.29
N ARG A 83 -1.45 -18.28 43.95
CA ARG A 83 -0.09 -18.41 43.41
C ARG A 83 0.44 -19.82 43.71
N PRO A 84 -0.02 -20.87 42.99
CA PRO A 84 0.41 -22.24 43.23
C PRO A 84 1.91 -22.44 42.98
N MET A 85 2.47 -23.52 43.54
CA MET A 85 3.82 -23.99 43.20
C MET A 85 3.80 -24.65 41.83
N VAL A 86 4.82 -24.38 41.02
CA VAL A 86 4.95 -24.97 39.67
C VAL A 86 4.97 -26.49 39.76
N SER A 87 5.66 -27.06 40.75
CA SER A 87 5.66 -28.51 41.00
C SER A 87 4.26 -29.10 41.18
N SER A 88 3.38 -28.43 41.93
CA SER A 88 2.01 -28.91 42.17
C SER A 88 1.13 -28.84 40.93
N ILE A 89 1.41 -27.92 40.01
CA ILE A 89 0.73 -27.81 38.72
C ILE A 89 1.27 -28.85 37.75
N ALA A 90 2.58 -29.10 37.75
CA ALA A 90 3.19 -30.18 36.98
C ALA A 90 2.62 -31.55 37.38
N ASP A 91 2.51 -31.82 38.69
CA ASP A 91 1.88 -33.02 39.22
C ASP A 91 0.41 -33.15 38.77
N ALA A 92 -0.33 -32.04 38.64
CA ALA A 92 -1.73 -32.07 38.21
C ALA A 92 -1.89 -32.40 36.72
N LEU A 93 -0.89 -32.03 35.91
CA LEU A 93 -0.81 -32.26 34.47
C LEU A 93 -0.08 -33.55 34.11
N ASP A 94 0.29 -34.38 35.11
CA ASP A 94 1.12 -35.59 34.95
C ASP A 94 2.43 -35.34 34.18
N THR A 95 3.06 -34.18 34.43
CA THR A 95 4.28 -33.73 33.75
C THR A 95 5.38 -33.30 34.74
N THR A 96 6.45 -32.70 34.22
CA THR A 96 7.55 -32.14 35.01
C THR A 96 7.54 -30.61 34.97
N GLU A 97 8.18 -29.97 35.94
CA GLU A 97 8.27 -28.50 36.00
C GLU A 97 8.89 -27.87 34.73
N ASN A 98 9.72 -28.62 33.99
CA ASN A 98 10.37 -28.13 32.78
C ASN A 98 9.39 -27.83 31.63
N GLN A 99 8.21 -28.45 31.65
CA GLN A 99 7.16 -28.19 30.66
C GLN A 99 6.27 -27.00 31.02
N ILE A 100 6.55 -26.32 32.14
CA ILE A 100 5.76 -25.19 32.61
C ILE A 100 6.61 -23.92 32.63
N GLU A 101 6.26 -22.99 31.76
CA GLU A 101 6.84 -21.65 31.73
C GLU A 101 6.10 -20.70 32.70
N ILE A 102 6.89 -19.89 33.42
CA ILE A 102 6.37 -18.79 34.25
C ILE A 102 6.25 -17.52 33.40
N MET A 103 5.01 -17.11 33.14
CA MET A 103 4.75 -15.93 32.30
C MET A 103 4.92 -14.61 33.04
N THR A 104 4.85 -14.61 34.38
CA THR A 104 5.08 -13.41 35.20
C THR A 104 6.58 -13.15 35.37
N LYS A 105 7.19 -12.40 34.45
CA LYS A 105 8.58 -11.91 34.58
C LYS A 105 8.69 -10.82 35.65
N ARG A 106 9.89 -10.66 36.23
CA ARG A 106 10.16 -9.65 37.27
C ARG A 106 9.83 -8.24 36.74
N GLY A 107 8.95 -7.53 37.43
CA GLY A 107 8.52 -6.16 37.06
C GLY A 107 7.32 -6.09 36.11
N THR A 108 6.86 -7.21 35.54
CA THR A 108 5.67 -7.24 34.69
C THR A 108 4.41 -7.31 35.55
N LYS A 109 3.43 -6.43 35.27
CA LYS A 109 2.11 -6.52 35.90
C LYS A 109 1.46 -7.86 35.55
N VAL A 110 0.79 -8.49 36.52
CA VAL A 110 0.15 -9.80 36.34
C VAL A 110 -0.84 -9.78 35.17
N GLU A 111 -1.64 -8.72 35.04
CA GLU A 111 -2.58 -8.58 33.94
C GLU A 111 -1.90 -8.54 32.57
N THR A 112 -0.77 -7.81 32.46
CA THR A 112 0.02 -7.78 31.22
C THR A 112 0.59 -9.16 30.89
N ALA A 113 1.06 -9.91 31.88
CA ALA A 113 1.53 -11.28 31.69
C ALA A 113 0.40 -12.23 31.25
N ARG A 114 -0.80 -12.08 31.84
CA ARG A 114 -2.02 -12.82 31.48
C ARG A 114 -2.39 -12.57 30.02
N VAL A 115 -2.50 -11.30 29.63
CA VAL A 115 -2.88 -10.92 28.26
C VAL A 115 -1.87 -11.42 27.24
N ASN A 116 -0.57 -11.26 27.51
CA ASN A 116 0.48 -11.73 26.60
C ASN A 116 0.47 -13.25 26.44
N ALA A 117 0.27 -14.00 27.53
CA ALA A 117 0.22 -15.47 27.47
C ALA A 117 -0.99 -15.95 26.65
N LEU A 118 -2.17 -15.37 26.90
CA LEU A 118 -3.39 -15.71 26.15
C LEU A 118 -3.24 -15.35 24.66
N MET A 119 -2.81 -14.13 24.33
CA MET A 119 -2.63 -13.72 22.94
C MET A 119 -1.53 -14.51 22.20
N TYR A 120 -0.59 -15.11 22.93
CA TYR A 120 0.47 -15.94 22.34
C TYR A 120 -0.07 -17.26 21.77
N LEU A 121 -1.16 -17.80 22.33
CA LEU A 121 -1.82 -19.03 21.83
C LEU A 121 -2.20 -18.93 20.35
N ILE A 122 -2.56 -17.74 19.87
CA ILE A 122 -2.89 -17.54 18.44
C ILE A 122 -1.78 -16.82 17.67
N HIS A 123 -0.58 -16.74 18.25
CA HIS A 123 0.56 -15.97 17.76
C HIS A 123 0.27 -14.49 17.50
N ALA A 124 -0.74 -13.91 18.16
CA ALA A 124 -1.14 -12.53 17.98
C ALA A 124 -0.26 -11.53 18.76
N THR A 125 0.77 -12.00 19.47
CA THR A 125 1.75 -11.11 20.13
C THR A 125 2.68 -10.45 19.10
N ARG A 126 3.17 -9.25 19.41
CA ARG A 126 4.09 -8.48 18.54
C ARG A 126 5.30 -9.28 18.07
N ASN A 127 5.95 -10.01 18.99
CA ASN A 127 7.15 -10.79 18.67
C ASN A 127 6.85 -11.95 17.73
N ALA A 128 5.74 -12.66 17.95
CA ALA A 128 5.33 -13.76 17.09
C ALA A 128 5.00 -13.29 15.66
N ARG A 129 4.29 -12.16 15.52
CA ARG A 129 4.02 -11.54 14.22
C ARG A 129 5.29 -11.11 13.49
N ARG A 130 6.23 -10.47 14.19
CA ARG A 130 7.53 -10.05 13.60
C ARG A 130 8.40 -11.23 13.17
N GLN A 131 8.29 -12.36 13.85
CA GLN A 131 8.96 -13.61 13.46
C GLN A 131 8.24 -14.35 12.33
N GLY A 132 7.11 -13.83 11.83
CA GLY A 132 6.34 -14.46 10.75
C GLY A 132 5.65 -15.76 11.17
N LYS A 133 5.37 -15.96 12.48
CA LYS A 133 4.68 -17.16 12.95
C LYS A 133 3.25 -17.24 12.39
N TYR A 134 2.80 -18.44 12.05
CA TYR A 134 1.43 -18.69 11.60
C TYR A 134 0.42 -18.19 12.62
N GLN A 135 -0.57 -17.42 12.18
CA GLN A 135 -1.60 -16.85 13.05
C GLN A 135 -2.81 -17.79 13.09
N TYR A 136 -3.08 -18.38 14.24
CA TYR A 136 -4.22 -19.28 14.40
C TYR A 136 -5.53 -18.50 14.56
N PRO A 137 -6.66 -19.02 14.04
CA PRO A 137 -7.98 -18.49 14.35
C PRO A 137 -8.28 -18.53 15.87
N ALA A 138 -8.88 -17.48 16.41
CA ALA A 138 -9.30 -17.46 17.82
C ALA A 138 -10.39 -18.51 18.14
N THR A 139 -11.11 -18.98 17.13
CA THR A 139 -12.12 -20.04 17.23
C THR A 139 -11.53 -21.43 17.49
N ASP A 140 -10.22 -21.61 17.27
CA ASP A 140 -9.53 -22.89 17.45
C ASP A 140 -9.07 -23.07 18.92
N VAL A 141 -9.28 -22.06 19.77
CA VAL A 141 -8.90 -22.07 21.19
C VAL A 141 -10.05 -22.59 22.04
N ILE A 142 -9.78 -23.59 22.88
CA ILE A 142 -10.70 -24.10 23.90
C ILE A 142 -10.41 -23.38 25.22
N ALA A 143 -11.42 -22.73 25.79
CA ALA A 143 -11.28 -21.92 27.01
C ALA A 143 -12.53 -21.98 27.89
N ASN A 144 -12.38 -21.68 29.19
CA ASN A 144 -13.52 -21.55 30.13
C ASN A 144 -14.13 -20.14 30.19
N PHE A 145 -13.81 -19.28 29.24
CA PHE A 145 -14.33 -17.92 29.08
C PHE A 145 -14.48 -17.57 27.60
N ASP A 146 -15.11 -16.45 27.28
CA ASP A 146 -15.28 -15.98 25.90
C ASP A 146 -13.95 -15.47 25.32
N TYR A 147 -13.16 -16.41 24.79
CA TYR A 147 -11.84 -16.14 24.25
C TYR A 147 -11.89 -15.29 22.98
N VAL A 148 -12.88 -15.49 22.11
CA VAL A 148 -13.04 -14.70 20.88
C VAL A 148 -13.30 -13.23 21.22
N LYS A 149 -14.18 -12.95 22.19
CA LYS A 149 -14.39 -11.59 22.69
C LYS A 149 -13.14 -11.04 23.36
N PHE A 150 -12.46 -11.83 24.19
CA PHE A 150 -11.20 -11.43 24.81
C PHE A 150 -10.17 -10.99 23.76
N VAL A 151 -9.96 -11.78 22.71
CA VAL A 151 -9.05 -11.46 21.60
C VAL A 151 -9.50 -10.18 20.91
N LYS A 152 -10.78 -10.02 20.61
CA LYS A 152 -11.31 -8.80 19.99
C LYS A 152 -11.02 -7.55 20.84
N ASP A 153 -11.27 -7.63 22.15
CA ASP A 153 -11.07 -6.51 23.08
C ASP A 153 -9.57 -6.15 23.22
N HIS A 154 -8.66 -7.11 23.03
CA HIS A 154 -7.22 -6.91 23.20
C HIS A 154 -6.43 -6.73 21.89
N MET A 155 -6.95 -7.19 20.74
CA MET A 155 -6.42 -6.90 19.39
C MET A 155 -6.63 -5.43 19.00
N LEU A 156 -7.58 -4.74 19.64
CA LEU A 156 -7.82 -3.31 19.47
C LEU A 156 -6.78 -2.42 20.17
N ASN A 157 -5.81 -3.00 20.89
CA ASN A 157 -4.70 -2.26 21.48
C ASN A 157 -3.52 -2.21 20.50
N ASP A 158 -3.59 -1.33 19.51
CA ASP A 158 -2.41 -0.91 18.74
C ASP A 158 -1.32 -0.40 19.71
N ASP A 159 -0.06 -0.84 19.55
CA ASP A 159 1.05 -0.16 20.23
C ASP A 159 1.37 1.14 19.47
N PRO A 160 1.61 2.28 20.15
CA PRO A 160 1.99 3.52 19.49
C PRO A 160 3.17 3.35 18.53
N THR A 161 4.13 2.46 18.83
CA THR A 161 5.26 2.17 17.95
C THR A 161 4.81 1.48 16.67
N ASP A 162 3.89 0.52 16.76
CA ASP A 162 3.39 -0.20 15.58
C ASP A 162 2.60 0.75 14.66
N ILE A 163 1.86 1.72 15.21
CA ILE A 163 1.20 2.78 14.43
C ILE A 163 2.24 3.65 13.69
N LEU A 164 3.34 4.01 14.37
CA LEU A 164 4.41 4.80 13.73
C LEU A 164 5.14 3.99 12.66
N ASP A 165 5.36 2.69 12.88
CA ASP A 165 5.99 1.80 11.90
C ASP A 165 5.08 1.63 10.67
N ASP A 166 3.77 1.45 10.86
CA ASP A 166 2.81 1.38 9.76
C ASP A 166 2.74 2.70 8.97
N LEU A 167 2.81 3.84 9.65
CA LEU A 167 2.89 5.17 9.02
C LEU A 167 4.20 5.34 8.23
N GLY A 168 5.33 4.99 8.83
CA GLY A 168 6.65 5.10 8.19
C GLY A 168 6.75 4.23 6.93
N ASN A 169 6.16 3.04 6.96
CA ASN A 169 6.09 2.11 5.82
C ASN A 169 4.99 2.45 4.81
N GLY A 170 4.24 3.55 4.98
CA GLY A 170 3.19 3.97 4.05
C GLY A 170 1.93 3.12 4.04
N LYS A 171 1.75 2.22 5.01
CA LYS A 171 0.54 1.37 5.12
C LYS A 171 -0.68 2.15 5.59
N ILE A 172 -0.44 3.21 6.36
CA ILE A 172 -1.47 4.14 6.83
C ILE A 172 -1.01 5.58 6.60
N VAL A 173 -1.98 6.48 6.48
CA VAL A 173 -1.74 7.92 6.35
C VAL A 173 -1.79 8.65 7.70
N ARG A 174 -1.30 9.89 7.75
CA ARG A 174 -1.23 10.72 8.97
C ARG A 174 -2.57 10.77 9.71
N THR A 175 -3.67 11.00 9.00
CA THR A 175 -5.01 11.06 9.59
C THR A 175 -5.43 9.74 10.23
N GLN A 176 -5.10 8.60 9.61
CA GLN A 176 -5.37 7.27 10.17
C GLN A 176 -4.50 7.00 11.40
N ALA A 177 -3.22 7.38 11.38
CA ALA A 177 -2.33 7.26 12.53
C ALA A 177 -2.82 8.09 13.73
N ARG A 178 -3.27 9.33 13.50
CA ARG A 178 -3.87 10.17 14.56
C ARG A 178 -5.14 9.55 15.12
N SER A 179 -6.01 9.00 14.27
CA SER A 179 -7.24 8.32 14.69
C SER A 179 -6.93 7.09 15.57
N ARG A 180 -6.01 6.23 15.15
CA ARG A 180 -5.56 5.06 15.92
C ARG A 180 -4.94 5.49 17.26
N MET A 181 -4.09 6.51 17.27
CA MET A 181 -3.49 7.05 18.51
C MET A 181 -4.53 7.67 19.45
N MET A 182 -5.55 8.34 18.91
CA MET A 182 -6.65 8.90 19.70
C MET A 182 -7.48 7.79 20.37
N ALA A 183 -7.68 6.66 19.69
CA ALA A 183 -8.37 5.49 20.24
C ALA A 183 -7.59 4.88 21.44
N LEU A 184 -6.27 5.00 21.47
CA LEU A 184 -5.43 4.64 22.63
C LEU A 184 -5.49 5.67 23.77
N GLY A 185 -5.93 6.91 23.47
CA GLY A 185 -6.18 7.97 24.43
C GLY A 185 -5.59 9.33 24.02
N ALA A 186 -6.26 10.42 24.40
CA ALA A 186 -5.86 11.78 24.03
C ALA A 186 -4.43 12.16 24.49
N GLN A 187 -3.98 11.67 25.65
CA GLN A 187 -2.61 11.88 26.15
C GLN A 187 -1.57 11.12 25.31
N VAL A 188 -1.94 9.97 24.74
CA VAL A 188 -1.10 9.22 23.80
C VAL A 188 -0.94 10.05 22.54
N LEU A 189 -2.05 10.49 21.92
CA LEU A 189 -1.98 11.36 20.75
C LEU A 189 -1.12 12.61 21.01
N ALA A 190 -1.37 13.34 22.11
CA ALA A 190 -0.59 14.54 22.44
C ALA A 190 0.92 14.26 22.54
N LYS A 191 1.31 13.13 23.16
CA LYS A 191 2.71 12.70 23.28
C LYS A 191 3.36 12.36 21.93
N TYR A 192 2.60 11.77 21.01
CA TYR A 192 3.12 11.25 19.74
C TYR A 192 2.84 12.15 18.52
N ASN A 193 2.01 13.19 18.63
CA ASN A 193 1.54 13.98 17.48
C ASN A 193 2.67 14.58 16.64
N ARG A 194 3.71 15.13 17.29
CA ARG A 194 4.89 15.65 16.57
C ARG A 194 5.64 14.56 15.80
N LYS A 195 5.77 13.36 16.37
CA LYS A 195 6.41 12.22 15.70
C LYS A 195 5.60 11.74 14.50
N ILE A 196 4.27 11.73 14.63
CA ILE A 196 3.37 11.41 13.52
C ILE A 196 3.61 12.37 12.36
N ASP A 197 3.70 13.67 12.63
CA ASP A 197 3.94 14.68 11.59
C ASP A 197 5.31 14.49 10.92
N GLU A 198 6.37 14.32 11.72
CA GLU A 198 7.73 14.10 11.20
C GLU A 198 7.85 12.83 10.35
N ILE A 199 7.28 11.71 10.82
CA ILE A 199 7.32 10.43 10.09
C ILE A 199 6.46 10.49 8.83
N ALA A 200 5.28 11.13 8.88
CA ALA A 200 4.42 11.27 7.71
C ALA A 200 5.12 12.05 6.60
N GLU A 201 5.80 13.16 6.93
CA GLU A 201 6.57 13.93 5.94
C GLU A 201 7.74 13.14 5.36
N ALA A 202 8.53 12.48 6.21
CA ALA A 202 9.65 11.66 5.75
C ALA A 202 9.18 10.49 4.86
N SER A 203 8.10 9.80 5.27
CA SER A 203 7.53 8.70 4.49
C SER A 203 7.00 9.18 3.13
N LEU A 204 6.29 10.32 3.10
CA LEU A 204 5.79 10.89 1.85
C LEU A 204 6.92 11.28 0.90
N ALA A 205 8.01 11.86 1.42
CA ALA A 205 9.18 12.22 0.63
C ALA A 205 9.86 10.98 0.02
N ILE A 206 10.06 9.92 0.80
CA ILE A 206 10.64 8.65 0.33
C ILE A 206 9.73 8.00 -0.72
N GLN A 207 8.42 7.93 -0.46
CA GLN A 207 7.45 7.38 -1.41
C GLN A 207 7.44 8.18 -2.72
N ASN A 208 7.56 9.50 -2.66
CA ASN A 208 7.64 10.34 -3.85
C ASN A 208 8.90 10.05 -4.67
N GLU A 209 10.05 9.89 -4.03
CA GLU A 209 11.30 9.56 -4.72
C GLU A 209 11.21 8.20 -5.43
N VAL A 210 10.66 7.19 -4.75
CA VAL A 210 10.42 5.86 -5.33
C VAL A 210 9.46 5.95 -6.51
N TRP A 211 8.31 6.59 -6.31
CA TRP A 211 7.29 6.78 -7.35
C TRP A 211 7.86 7.49 -8.58
N ARG A 212 8.62 8.58 -8.39
CA ARG A 212 9.24 9.33 -9.47
C ARG A 212 10.17 8.44 -10.30
N LYS A 213 11.05 7.69 -9.65
CA LYS A 213 11.98 6.79 -10.33
C LYS A 213 11.25 5.72 -11.13
N GLU A 214 10.23 5.10 -10.54
CA GLU A 214 9.41 4.10 -11.23
C GLU A 214 8.69 4.68 -12.45
N HIS A 215 8.21 5.93 -12.37
CA HIS A 215 7.50 6.58 -13.48
C HIS A 215 8.45 7.03 -14.60
N GLU A 216 9.63 7.53 -14.24
CA GLU A 216 10.71 7.85 -15.18
C GLU A 216 11.18 6.59 -15.92
N ASP A 217 11.41 5.49 -15.20
CA ASP A 217 11.87 4.22 -15.79
C ASP A 217 10.77 3.59 -16.69
N SER A 218 9.51 3.62 -16.24
CA SER A 218 8.38 3.02 -16.97
C SER A 218 7.81 3.89 -18.09
N HIS A 219 8.22 5.16 -18.19
CA HIS A 219 7.66 6.15 -19.11
C HIS A 219 6.13 6.28 -18.98
N SER A 220 5.61 6.16 -17.77
CA SER A 220 4.18 6.24 -17.49
C SER A 220 3.69 7.69 -17.48
N GLU A 221 2.55 7.95 -18.09
CA GLU A 221 2.02 9.32 -18.22
C GLU A 221 1.04 9.67 -17.12
N LEU A 222 1.13 10.91 -16.60
CA LEU A 222 0.04 11.50 -15.81
C LEU A 222 -1.22 11.61 -16.68
N LYS A 223 -2.33 11.07 -16.19
CA LYS A 223 -3.64 11.18 -16.84
C LYS A 223 -4.40 12.39 -16.30
N VAL A 224 -4.83 13.29 -17.18
CA VAL A 224 -5.59 14.49 -16.81
C VAL A 224 -6.99 14.46 -17.41
N TYR A 225 -8.01 14.61 -16.56
CA TYR A 225 -9.42 14.75 -16.95
C TYR A 225 -9.91 16.15 -16.62
N TRP A 226 -10.35 16.92 -17.62
CA TRP A 226 -10.90 18.25 -17.39
C TRP A 226 -12.42 18.25 -17.50
N PHE A 227 -13.11 18.51 -16.40
CA PHE A 227 -14.56 18.59 -16.32
C PHE A 227 -14.96 20.05 -16.17
N PHE A 228 -15.73 20.57 -17.12
CA PHE A 228 -16.18 21.96 -17.11
C PHE A 228 -17.67 22.10 -17.40
N GLY A 229 -18.22 23.30 -17.21
CA GLY A 229 -19.64 23.58 -17.44
C GLY A 229 -20.32 24.23 -16.23
N GLN A 230 -21.62 24.48 -16.35
CA GLN A 230 -22.39 25.27 -15.38
C GLN A 230 -22.36 24.66 -13.96
N THR A 231 -22.59 25.51 -12.95
CA THR A 231 -22.75 25.05 -11.57
C THR A 231 -23.93 24.10 -11.45
N GLY A 232 -23.81 23.05 -10.62
CA GLY A 232 -24.92 22.12 -10.38
C GLY A 232 -25.09 21.01 -11.43
N THR A 233 -24.23 20.91 -12.44
CA THR A 233 -24.27 19.83 -13.46
C THR A 233 -23.59 18.53 -13.02
N GLY A 234 -23.11 18.46 -11.78
CA GLY A 234 -22.62 17.22 -11.18
C GLY A 234 -21.13 16.88 -11.39
N LYS A 235 -20.30 17.80 -11.91
CA LYS A 235 -18.85 17.59 -12.15
C LYS A 235 -18.11 16.91 -10.98
N THR A 236 -18.15 17.53 -9.79
CA THR A 236 -17.49 17.00 -8.59
C THR A 236 -18.07 15.68 -8.13
N ARG A 237 -19.40 15.51 -8.22
CA ARG A 237 -20.07 14.24 -7.90
C ARG A 237 -19.58 13.14 -8.82
N PHE A 238 -19.45 13.42 -10.11
CA PHE A 238 -18.97 12.48 -11.11
C PHE A 238 -17.48 12.16 -10.93
N ALA A 239 -16.63 13.15 -10.64
CA ALA A 239 -15.22 12.93 -10.31
C ALA A 239 -15.06 11.97 -9.11
N LYS A 240 -15.83 12.18 -8.05
CA LYS A 240 -15.85 11.31 -6.87
C LYS A 240 -16.39 9.91 -7.19
N TYR A 241 -17.38 9.81 -8.08
CA TYR A 241 -17.90 8.53 -8.57
C TYR A 241 -16.82 7.76 -9.34
N LEU A 242 -16.12 8.42 -10.28
CA LEU A 242 -15.02 7.79 -11.02
C LEU A 242 -13.94 7.27 -10.07
N ALA A 243 -13.52 8.06 -9.10
CA ALA A 243 -12.50 7.65 -8.14
C ALA A 243 -12.92 6.41 -7.32
N LYS A 244 -14.17 6.36 -6.85
CA LYS A 244 -14.69 5.28 -6.00
C LYS A 244 -15.07 4.01 -6.78
N GLU A 245 -15.87 4.16 -7.82
CA GLU A 245 -16.54 3.03 -8.47
C GLU A 245 -15.76 2.50 -9.68
N ILE A 246 -15.02 3.37 -10.37
CA ILE A 246 -14.32 3.03 -11.61
C ILE A 246 -12.84 2.76 -11.35
N PHE A 247 -12.10 3.77 -10.88
CA PHE A 247 -10.68 3.63 -10.58
C PHE A 247 -10.44 2.83 -9.31
N LYS A 248 -11.39 2.85 -8.36
CA LYS A 248 -11.28 2.20 -7.06
C LYS A 248 -10.00 2.61 -6.31
N MET A 249 -9.63 3.88 -6.46
CA MET A 249 -8.43 4.46 -5.87
C MET A 249 -8.80 5.39 -4.71
N PRO A 250 -8.04 5.39 -3.61
CA PRO A 250 -8.07 6.50 -2.67
C PRO A 250 -7.78 7.81 -3.41
N TYR A 251 -8.49 8.87 -3.06
CA TYR A 251 -8.34 10.15 -3.72
C TYR A 251 -8.28 11.31 -2.74
N PHE A 252 -7.56 12.36 -3.15
CA PHE A 252 -7.54 13.64 -2.47
C PHE A 252 -8.47 14.63 -3.21
N VAL A 253 -9.17 15.49 -2.48
CA VAL A 253 -9.93 16.60 -3.06
C VAL A 253 -9.35 17.89 -2.53
N THR A 254 -9.05 18.83 -3.42
CA THR A 254 -8.51 20.13 -3.03
C THR A 254 -9.47 20.92 -2.15
N GLY A 255 -8.95 21.61 -1.14
CA GLY A 255 -9.71 22.55 -0.30
C GLY A 255 -10.05 23.86 -1.02
N ALA A 256 -11.02 24.61 -0.49
CA ALA A 256 -11.43 25.91 -1.03
C ALA A 256 -10.35 26.99 -0.79
N ARG A 257 -9.92 27.65 -1.87
CA ARG A 257 -9.02 28.83 -1.98
C ARG A 257 -8.10 29.18 -0.79
N ARG A 258 -6.78 29.19 -1.10
CA ARG A 258 -5.56 29.24 -0.24
C ARG A 258 -5.32 27.93 0.50
N ASP A 259 -4.16 27.32 0.23
CA ASP A 259 -3.70 26.04 0.80
C ASP A 259 -4.49 24.81 0.37
N ALA A 260 -4.88 24.77 -0.91
CA ALA A 260 -5.67 23.71 -1.54
C ALA A 260 -5.14 22.28 -1.31
N MET A 261 -3.84 22.12 -1.01
CA MET A 261 -3.15 20.84 -0.86
C MET A 261 -2.68 20.55 0.59
N GLN A 262 -3.11 21.35 1.57
CA GLN A 262 -2.64 21.23 2.96
C GLN A 262 -2.91 19.84 3.57
N ASP A 263 -4.01 19.20 3.19
CA ASP A 263 -4.41 17.89 3.71
C ASP A 263 -4.04 16.72 2.78
N TYR A 264 -3.19 16.97 1.77
CA TYR A 264 -2.66 15.89 0.92
C TYR A 264 -1.77 14.94 1.72
N GLU A 265 -2.00 13.63 1.56
CA GLU A 265 -1.31 12.56 2.30
C GLU A 265 -0.75 11.46 1.36
N GLY A 266 -0.46 11.79 0.09
CA GLY A 266 0.15 10.85 -0.86
C GLY A 266 -0.83 10.12 -1.78
N GLN A 267 -2.06 10.63 -1.94
CA GLN A 267 -3.03 10.00 -2.84
C GLN A 267 -2.63 10.16 -4.31
N HIS A 268 -2.52 9.04 -5.03
CA HIS A 268 -2.21 9.03 -6.47
C HIS A 268 -3.34 9.52 -7.38
N LEU A 269 -4.57 9.67 -6.86
CA LEU A 269 -5.67 10.33 -7.56
C LEU A 269 -5.99 11.67 -6.88
N ILE A 270 -5.86 12.76 -7.64
CA ILE A 270 -6.18 14.11 -7.16
C ILE A 270 -7.41 14.64 -7.90
N ILE A 271 -8.43 15.05 -7.17
CA ILE A 271 -9.55 15.84 -7.68
C ILE A 271 -9.26 17.30 -7.34
N TRP A 272 -8.83 18.06 -8.35
CA TRP A 272 -8.68 19.50 -8.25
C TRP A 272 -10.03 20.16 -8.49
N ASP A 273 -10.75 20.38 -7.40
CA ASP A 273 -12.12 20.87 -7.42
C ASP A 273 -12.16 22.40 -7.54
N GLU A 274 -13.05 22.87 -8.42
CA GLU A 274 -13.34 24.27 -8.71
C GLU A 274 -12.13 25.14 -9.10
N LEU A 275 -11.22 24.61 -9.94
CA LEU A 275 -10.09 25.36 -10.46
C LEU A 275 -10.55 26.63 -11.20
N ARG A 276 -9.97 27.78 -10.83
CA ARG A 276 -10.20 29.09 -11.43
C ARG A 276 -8.85 29.78 -11.67
N ASP A 277 -8.81 31.11 -11.60
CA ASP A 277 -7.65 31.97 -11.78
C ASP A 277 -6.75 32.09 -10.53
N ASP A 278 -6.89 31.16 -9.59
CA ASP A 278 -6.23 31.15 -8.28
C ASP A 278 -4.88 30.42 -8.23
N VAL A 279 -4.41 29.93 -9.38
CA VAL A 279 -3.12 29.26 -9.57
C VAL A 279 -2.34 30.01 -10.64
N GLU A 280 -1.01 30.11 -10.50
CA GLU A 280 -0.19 30.69 -11.55
C GLU A 280 -0.16 29.78 -12.79
N TYR A 281 -0.16 30.39 -13.98
CA TYR A 281 -0.21 29.62 -15.23
C TYR A 281 0.98 28.66 -15.38
N SER A 282 2.19 29.11 -15.04
CA SER A 282 3.41 28.29 -15.04
C SER A 282 3.31 27.09 -14.09
N GLU A 283 2.76 27.30 -12.88
CA GLU A 283 2.53 26.25 -11.89
C GLU A 283 1.49 25.23 -12.39
N LEU A 284 0.38 25.70 -12.98
CA LEU A 284 -0.63 24.83 -13.61
C LEU A 284 -0.01 23.97 -14.71
N LEU A 285 0.83 24.56 -15.58
CA LEU A 285 1.49 23.82 -16.66
C LEU A 285 2.45 22.75 -16.13
N ARG A 286 3.21 23.04 -15.06
CA ARG A 286 4.09 22.05 -14.43
C ARG A 286 3.31 20.90 -13.82
N LEU A 287 2.22 21.20 -13.10
CA LEU A 287 1.39 20.20 -12.45
C LEU A 287 0.70 19.26 -13.44
N LEU A 288 0.26 19.78 -14.59
CA LEU A 288 -0.42 19.00 -15.64
C LEU A 288 0.51 18.43 -16.69
N ASP A 289 1.83 18.57 -16.52
CA ASP A 289 2.78 17.98 -17.45
C ASP A 289 2.74 16.44 -17.39
N PRO A 290 2.53 15.73 -18.52
CA PRO A 290 2.39 14.28 -18.53
C PRO A 290 3.66 13.52 -18.14
N TYR A 291 4.84 14.12 -18.33
CA TYR A 291 6.15 13.45 -18.14
C TYR A 291 7.03 14.13 -17.10
N ASN A 292 6.64 15.29 -16.59
CA ASN A 292 7.36 15.90 -15.48
C ASN A 292 6.78 15.42 -14.14
N PHE A 293 7.54 14.57 -13.45
CA PHE A 293 7.18 14.02 -12.14
C PHE A 293 7.73 14.84 -10.97
N ASP A 294 8.51 15.89 -11.22
CA ASP A 294 8.89 16.89 -10.20
C ASP A 294 7.74 17.89 -9.99
N LYS A 295 6.71 17.42 -9.28
CA LYS A 295 5.47 18.14 -9.02
C LYS A 295 5.43 18.62 -7.56
N ALA A 296 6.18 19.67 -7.27
CA ALA A 296 6.06 20.39 -6.01
C ALA A 296 4.99 21.50 -6.11
N ILE A 297 4.17 21.68 -5.08
CA ILE A 297 3.26 22.83 -4.95
C ILE A 297 3.57 23.59 -3.66
N SER A 298 3.46 24.92 -3.71
CA SER A 298 3.67 25.74 -2.51
C SER A 298 2.60 25.46 -1.44
N SER A 299 3.00 25.41 -0.17
CA SER A 299 2.10 25.27 0.98
C SER A 299 2.67 26.01 2.19
N ARG A 300 1.80 26.49 3.11
CA ARG A 300 2.15 27.36 4.25
C ARG A 300 3.32 26.91 5.12
N TYR A 301 3.56 25.61 5.23
CA TYR A 301 4.56 25.06 6.15
C TYR A 301 5.76 24.41 5.44
N TYR A 302 5.57 23.93 4.21
CA TYR A 302 6.56 23.29 3.34
C TYR A 302 5.94 23.04 1.96
N ASN A 303 6.77 23.01 0.91
CA ASN A 303 6.33 22.57 -0.41
C ASN A 303 5.91 21.10 -0.34
N LYS A 304 4.76 20.75 -0.95
CA LYS A 304 4.29 19.37 -1.00
C LYS A 304 4.68 18.73 -2.32
N ASN A 305 5.41 17.62 -2.22
CA ASN A 305 5.73 16.78 -3.36
C ASN A 305 4.52 15.88 -3.66
N LEU A 306 3.88 16.11 -4.79
CA LEU A 306 2.73 15.35 -5.25
C LEU A 306 3.22 14.13 -6.03
N MET A 307 2.47 13.03 -5.95
CA MET A 307 2.71 11.79 -6.72
C MET A 307 1.46 11.34 -7.50
N PRO A 308 0.81 12.21 -8.30
CA PRO A 308 -0.44 11.84 -8.95
C PRO A 308 -0.19 11.00 -10.21
N ASP A 309 -0.91 9.89 -10.30
CA ASP A 309 -1.09 9.12 -11.54
C ASP A 309 -2.28 9.66 -12.34
N ILE A 310 -3.28 10.20 -11.63
CA ILE A 310 -4.52 10.73 -12.19
C ILE A 310 -4.85 12.08 -11.54
N VAL A 311 -5.13 13.08 -12.37
CA VAL A 311 -5.67 14.37 -11.97
C VAL A 311 -7.03 14.58 -12.63
N ILE A 312 -8.08 14.79 -11.84
CA ILE A 312 -9.41 15.19 -12.32
C ILE A 312 -9.63 16.64 -11.92
N ILE A 313 -9.73 17.54 -12.89
CA ILE A 313 -10.02 18.96 -12.68
C ILE A 313 -11.51 19.16 -12.84
N THR A 314 -12.12 19.89 -11.90
CA THR A 314 -13.44 20.48 -12.12
C THR A 314 -13.28 21.99 -12.21
N SER A 315 -13.92 22.62 -13.19
CA SER A 315 -13.84 24.07 -13.39
C SER A 315 -15.17 24.62 -13.93
N PRO A 316 -15.51 25.89 -13.70
CA PRO A 316 -16.53 26.55 -14.52
C PRO A 316 -16.07 26.82 -15.95
N TYR A 317 -14.76 26.82 -16.22
CA TYR A 317 -14.15 27.21 -17.50
C TYR A 317 -13.58 26.00 -18.24
N SER A 318 -13.64 26.01 -19.57
CA SER A 318 -12.74 25.20 -20.40
C SER A 318 -11.28 25.67 -20.24
N PRO A 319 -10.28 24.89 -20.68
CA PRO A 319 -8.88 25.32 -20.59
C PRO A 319 -8.56 26.64 -21.31
N ASP A 320 -9.15 26.86 -22.50
CA ASP A 320 -8.98 28.10 -23.28
C ASP A 320 -9.73 29.29 -22.67
N GLU A 321 -10.93 29.06 -22.11
CA GLU A 321 -11.66 30.07 -21.33
C GLU A 321 -10.87 30.44 -20.08
N LEU A 322 -10.35 29.46 -19.34
CA LEU A 322 -9.55 29.70 -18.14
C LEU A 322 -8.30 30.53 -18.49
N TYR A 323 -7.57 30.12 -19.54
CA TYR A 323 -6.43 30.87 -20.05
C TYR A 323 -6.79 32.35 -20.37
N SER A 324 -7.98 32.61 -20.90
CA SER A 324 -8.42 33.97 -21.23
C SER A 324 -8.61 34.85 -19.98
N VAL A 325 -9.03 34.27 -18.86
CA VAL A 325 -9.29 35.00 -17.60
C VAL A 325 -8.11 35.01 -16.64
N MET A 326 -7.14 34.11 -16.80
CA MET A 326 -5.94 34.05 -15.95
C MET A 326 -5.03 35.28 -16.11
N ARG A 327 -4.34 35.64 -15.02
CA ARG A 327 -3.29 36.67 -15.04
C ARG A 327 -1.99 36.04 -15.53
N ILE A 328 -1.58 36.38 -16.75
CA ILE A 328 -0.37 35.85 -17.42
C ILE A 328 0.51 37.03 -17.81
N THR A 329 1.76 37.01 -17.32
CA THR A 329 2.72 38.11 -17.49
C THR A 329 3.09 38.33 -18.96
N ASP A 330 3.39 37.26 -19.70
CA ASP A 330 3.73 37.35 -21.13
C ASP A 330 3.00 36.29 -21.97
N ARG A 331 1.82 36.66 -22.49
CA ARG A 331 1.01 35.81 -23.37
C ARG A 331 1.63 35.55 -24.75
N LYS A 332 2.75 36.22 -25.12
CA LYS A 332 3.48 35.91 -26.35
C LYS A 332 4.32 34.64 -26.18
N ILE A 333 4.83 34.42 -24.97
CA ILE A 333 5.63 33.26 -24.59
C ILE A 333 4.71 32.16 -24.07
N ASP A 334 3.89 32.50 -23.08
CA ASP A 334 2.98 31.59 -22.38
C ASP A 334 1.66 31.46 -23.14
N LYS A 335 1.71 30.73 -24.25
CA LYS A 335 0.56 30.52 -25.13
C LYS A 335 -0.41 29.47 -24.58
N VAL A 336 -1.69 29.59 -24.96
CA VAL A 336 -2.76 28.60 -24.68
C VAL A 336 -2.40 27.18 -25.14
N ASP A 337 -1.62 27.07 -26.22
CA ASP A 337 -1.14 25.81 -26.79
C ASP A 337 -0.40 24.94 -25.76
N GLN A 338 0.27 25.58 -24.78
CA GLN A 338 0.97 24.86 -23.72
C GLN A 338 0.01 24.15 -22.77
N LEU A 339 -1.17 24.72 -22.49
CA LEU A 339 -2.17 24.10 -21.62
C LEU A 339 -2.96 23.03 -22.37
N VAL A 340 -3.50 23.37 -23.55
CA VAL A 340 -4.40 22.47 -24.31
C VAL A 340 -3.72 21.17 -24.76
N ARG A 341 -2.40 21.16 -24.98
CA ARG A 341 -1.66 19.93 -25.29
C ARG A 341 -1.61 18.93 -24.11
N ARG A 342 -1.76 19.42 -22.88
CA ARG A 342 -1.81 18.61 -21.64
C ARG A 342 -3.22 18.11 -21.34
N VAL A 343 -4.23 18.80 -21.87
CA VAL A 343 -5.65 18.46 -21.74
C VAL A 343 -6.36 18.47 -23.10
N PRO A 344 -5.96 17.58 -24.03
CA PRO A 344 -6.50 17.57 -25.39
C PRO A 344 -7.98 17.18 -25.44
N ILE A 345 -8.48 16.56 -24.37
CA ILE A 345 -9.88 16.12 -24.21
C ILE A 345 -10.45 16.72 -22.95
N ILE A 346 -11.66 17.26 -23.09
CA ILE A 346 -12.41 17.85 -22.01
C ILE A 346 -13.85 17.36 -22.03
N HIS A 347 -14.50 17.40 -20.88
CA HIS A 347 -15.89 16.95 -20.70
C HIS A 347 -16.72 18.15 -20.23
N GLU A 348 -17.65 18.57 -21.08
CA GLU A 348 -18.62 19.61 -20.75
C GLU A 348 -19.84 18.98 -20.10
N PHE A 349 -20.09 19.33 -18.85
CA PHE A 349 -21.24 18.87 -18.09
C PHE A 349 -22.38 19.88 -18.24
N CYS A 350 -23.44 19.43 -18.90
CA CYS A 350 -24.73 20.10 -18.96
C CYS A 350 -25.70 19.40 -17.99
N HIS A 351 -26.89 19.98 -17.78
CA HIS A 351 -27.90 19.35 -16.93
C HIS A 351 -28.43 18.05 -17.53
N ASP A 352 -28.54 17.96 -18.85
CA ASP A 352 -29.18 16.86 -19.58
C ASP A 352 -28.19 15.92 -20.30
N LYS A 353 -26.89 16.21 -20.29
CA LYS A 353 -25.86 15.46 -21.03
C LYS A 353 -24.46 15.81 -20.58
N ILE A 354 -23.51 14.96 -20.96
CA ILE A 354 -22.07 15.28 -20.95
C ILE A 354 -21.58 15.30 -22.39
N ILE A 355 -20.85 16.33 -22.80
CA ILE A 355 -20.27 16.45 -24.14
C ILE A 355 -18.76 16.26 -24.06
N VAL A 356 -18.23 15.28 -24.79
CA VAL A 356 -16.78 15.09 -24.93
C VAL A 356 -16.29 15.95 -26.09
N ARG A 357 -15.34 16.84 -25.81
CA ARG A 357 -14.74 17.74 -26.79
C ARG A 357 -13.26 17.45 -26.94
N LYS A 358 -12.77 17.62 -28.17
CA LYS A 358 -11.34 17.49 -28.51
C LYS A 358 -10.82 18.82 -29.04
N TRP A 359 -9.57 19.15 -28.70
CA TRP A 359 -8.89 20.33 -29.24
C TRP A 359 -8.70 20.23 -30.76
N ASN A 360 -9.06 21.28 -31.49
CA ASN A 360 -8.74 21.48 -32.90
C ASN A 360 -7.54 22.42 -33.01
N SER A 361 -6.39 21.94 -33.50
CA SER A 361 -5.21 22.77 -33.66
C SER A 361 -5.32 23.79 -34.81
N TYR A 362 -6.11 23.48 -35.84
CA TYR A 362 -6.34 24.38 -36.98
C TYR A 362 -7.27 25.54 -36.60
N GLU A 363 -8.42 25.21 -36.01
CA GLU A 363 -9.41 26.22 -35.60
C GLU A 363 -9.10 26.86 -34.23
N LYS A 364 -8.11 26.34 -33.50
CA LYS A 364 -7.69 26.78 -32.17
C LYS A 364 -8.84 26.84 -31.16
N ARG A 365 -9.69 25.80 -31.14
CA ARG A 365 -10.83 25.68 -30.24
C ARG A 365 -11.19 24.23 -29.95
N TYR A 366 -11.91 23.99 -28.86
CA TYR A 366 -12.52 22.70 -28.57
C TYR A 366 -13.84 22.52 -29.34
N TRP A 367 -13.97 21.41 -30.06
CA TRP A 367 -15.19 21.08 -30.82
C TRP A 367 -15.65 19.64 -30.53
N GLU A 368 -16.94 19.39 -30.77
CA GLU A 368 -17.66 18.22 -30.27
C GLU A 368 -17.31 16.93 -31.01
N LYS A 369 -17.20 15.82 -30.27
CA LYS A 369 -16.95 14.49 -30.85
C LYS A 369 -17.93 13.41 -30.39
N VAL A 370 -18.47 13.46 -29.16
CA VAL A 370 -19.45 12.48 -28.66
C VAL A 370 -20.36 13.10 -27.60
N ARG A 371 -21.65 12.78 -27.64
CA ARG A 371 -22.63 13.09 -26.58
C ARG A 371 -22.85 11.86 -25.70
N LEU A 372 -22.80 12.06 -24.38
CA LEU A 372 -23.01 11.05 -23.34
C LEU A 372 -24.25 11.40 -22.49
N PRO A 373 -24.85 10.40 -21.80
CA PRO A 373 -25.89 10.61 -20.81
C PRO A 373 -25.48 11.60 -19.70
N SER A 374 -26.46 12.18 -19.02
CA SER A 374 -26.23 13.06 -17.86
C SER A 374 -25.66 12.28 -16.66
N VAL A 375 -25.09 13.00 -15.68
CA VAL A 375 -24.61 12.39 -14.42
C VAL A 375 -25.72 11.66 -13.69
N GLU A 376 -26.94 12.20 -13.70
CA GLU A 376 -28.09 11.61 -13.03
C GLU A 376 -28.50 10.28 -13.67
N GLU A 377 -28.52 10.21 -14.99
CA GLU A 377 -28.78 8.97 -15.73
C GLU A 377 -27.72 7.90 -15.43
N TYR A 378 -26.43 8.27 -15.41
CA TYR A 378 -25.35 7.33 -15.08
C TYR A 378 -25.46 6.77 -13.67
N VAL A 379 -25.76 7.61 -12.67
CA VAL A 379 -25.86 7.17 -11.28
C VAL A 379 -27.12 6.34 -11.03
N ASN A 380 -28.24 6.68 -11.68
CA ASN A 380 -29.52 6.02 -11.41
C ASN A 380 -29.71 4.70 -12.16
N GLN A 381 -29.10 4.51 -13.33
CA GLN A 381 -29.37 3.35 -14.18
C GLN A 381 -28.42 2.16 -13.95
N SER A 382 -27.42 2.26 -13.06
CA SER A 382 -26.41 1.20 -12.83
C SER A 382 -25.85 0.65 -14.15
N LEU A 383 -25.67 1.50 -15.17
CA LEU A 383 -25.29 1.09 -16.52
C LEU A 383 -23.95 0.32 -16.46
N PRO A 384 -23.83 -0.84 -17.14
CA PRO A 384 -22.64 -1.66 -17.06
C PRO A 384 -21.37 -0.90 -17.50
N ILE A 385 -20.32 -1.04 -16.70
CA ILE A 385 -19.02 -0.32 -16.73
C ILE A 385 -18.14 -0.65 -17.98
N ASN A 386 -18.71 -1.18 -19.07
CA ASN A 386 -18.04 -1.12 -20.38
C ASN A 386 -17.92 0.33 -20.92
N SER A 387 -18.39 1.31 -20.14
CA SER A 387 -18.36 2.75 -20.38
C SER A 387 -16.99 3.43 -20.33
N LEU A 388 -15.89 2.75 -19.96
CA LEU A 388 -14.53 3.28 -20.19
C LEU A 388 -14.28 3.58 -21.69
N GLN A 389 -14.89 2.80 -22.59
CA GLN A 389 -14.96 3.10 -24.02
C GLN A 389 -15.85 4.31 -24.36
N LEU A 390 -16.94 4.56 -23.62
CA LEU A 390 -17.84 5.70 -23.86
C LEU A 390 -17.18 7.05 -23.56
N PHE A 391 -16.33 7.13 -22.54
CA PHE A 391 -15.56 8.35 -22.23
C PHE A 391 -14.29 8.48 -23.08
N GLN A 392 -14.07 7.57 -24.05
CA GLN A 392 -12.90 7.61 -24.92
C GLN A 392 -11.56 7.58 -24.15
N ILE A 393 -11.58 7.11 -22.89
CA ILE A 393 -10.44 7.15 -21.97
C ILE A 393 -9.27 6.32 -22.52
N ASP A 394 -9.58 5.23 -23.22
CA ASP A 394 -8.56 4.36 -23.83
C ASP A 394 -8.34 4.63 -25.32
N GLN A 395 -9.24 5.33 -26.01
CA GLN A 395 -9.19 5.52 -27.48
C GLN A 395 -8.73 6.90 -27.94
N PHE A 396 -8.57 7.86 -27.04
CA PHE A 396 -8.18 9.22 -27.41
C PHE A 396 -7.12 9.83 -26.48
N LEU A 397 -6.28 8.97 -25.89
CA LEU A 397 -4.86 9.30 -25.69
C LEU A 397 -4.36 10.07 -26.92
N PRO A 398 -3.61 11.17 -26.77
CA PRO A 398 -2.92 11.75 -27.92
C PRO A 398 -2.18 10.62 -28.63
N PHE A 399 -2.55 10.52 -29.90
CA PHE A 399 -1.93 9.71 -30.92
C PHE A 399 -0.41 9.72 -30.79
N TYR A 400 0.17 8.67 -30.22
CA TYR A 400 1.41 8.07 -30.68
C TYR A 400 1.24 6.55 -30.62
N GLY A 401 0.86 5.98 -31.76
CA GLY A 401 0.50 4.58 -31.97
C GLY A 401 1.63 3.58 -31.78
N LEU A 402 2.30 3.60 -30.63
CA LEU A 402 3.35 2.64 -30.29
C LEU A 402 2.86 1.19 -30.34
N ASN A 403 1.57 0.93 -30.08
CA ASN A 403 1.05 -0.44 -30.18
C ASN A 403 0.70 -0.85 -31.62
N TYR A 404 0.32 0.07 -32.50
CA TYR A 404 0.06 -0.24 -33.93
C TYR A 404 1.37 -0.40 -34.71
N TYR A 405 2.33 0.52 -34.55
CA TYR A 405 3.62 0.44 -35.26
C TYR A 405 4.58 -0.61 -34.68
N LYS A 406 4.42 -1.04 -33.41
CA LYS A 406 5.07 -2.27 -32.91
C LYS A 406 4.54 -3.52 -33.62
N GLN A 407 3.30 -3.50 -34.08
CA GLN A 407 2.66 -4.60 -34.81
C GLN A 407 2.81 -4.46 -36.33
N HIS A 408 3.16 -3.27 -36.84
CA HIS A 408 3.33 -2.91 -38.25
C HIS A 408 4.61 -2.08 -38.50
N PRO A 409 5.81 -2.65 -38.27
CA PRO A 409 7.09 -1.94 -38.42
C PRO A 409 7.42 -1.54 -39.88
N GLU A 410 6.65 -2.02 -40.85
CA GLU A 410 6.77 -1.71 -42.27
C GLU A 410 6.17 -0.36 -42.68
N ILE A 411 5.54 0.38 -41.78
CA ILE A 411 4.87 1.66 -42.07
C ILE A 411 5.59 2.80 -41.35
N ASP A 412 5.99 3.85 -42.07
CA ASP A 412 6.66 5.02 -41.50
C ASP A 412 5.66 5.83 -40.63
N PRO A 413 5.96 6.08 -39.34
CA PRO A 413 5.03 6.71 -38.40
C PRO A 413 4.83 8.21 -38.62
N PHE A 414 5.60 8.86 -39.50
CA PHE A 414 5.52 10.29 -39.80
C PHE A 414 4.86 10.57 -41.15
N THR A 415 5.04 9.68 -42.13
CA THR A 415 4.50 9.86 -43.49
C THR A 415 3.32 8.94 -43.80
N ASN A 416 3.12 7.87 -43.01
CA ASN A 416 2.08 6.85 -43.20
C ASN A 416 2.20 6.06 -44.52
N GLU A 417 3.39 6.06 -45.12
CA GLU A 417 3.76 5.28 -46.30
C GLU A 417 4.47 3.98 -45.89
N THR A 418 4.37 2.93 -46.70
CA THR A 418 5.11 1.69 -46.47
C THR A 418 6.60 1.94 -46.71
N ILE A 419 7.44 1.63 -45.73
CA ILE A 419 8.90 1.71 -45.84
C ILE A 419 9.34 0.68 -46.89
N GLU A 420 9.61 1.13 -48.12
CA GLU A 420 10.26 0.29 -49.12
C GLU A 420 11.66 -0.06 -48.60
N LYS A 421 11.83 -1.31 -48.15
CA LYS A 421 13.17 -1.82 -47.81
C LYS A 421 14.08 -1.58 -49.01
N PRO A 422 15.30 -1.02 -48.84
CA PRO A 422 16.24 -0.96 -49.93
C PRO A 422 16.42 -2.37 -50.49
N ARG A 423 16.23 -2.53 -51.81
CA ARG A 423 16.56 -3.76 -52.52
C ARG A 423 18.07 -3.96 -52.38
N TYR A 424 18.47 -4.68 -51.34
CA TYR A 424 19.76 -5.34 -51.33
C TYR A 424 19.67 -6.49 -52.32
N ASP A 425 20.13 -6.26 -53.54
CA ASP A 425 20.49 -7.33 -54.45
C ASP A 425 21.55 -8.19 -53.75
N SER A 426 21.10 -9.31 -53.20
CA SER A 426 22.00 -10.31 -52.64
C SER A 426 22.87 -10.87 -53.78
N PRO A 427 24.20 -10.99 -53.61
CA PRO A 427 25.04 -11.55 -54.65
C PRO A 427 24.60 -12.98 -54.94
N LYS A 428 24.35 -13.29 -56.21
CA LYS A 428 24.06 -14.65 -56.68
C LYS A 428 25.18 -15.58 -56.23
N LEU A 429 24.89 -16.50 -55.31
CA LEU A 429 25.70 -17.68 -55.04
C LEU A 429 25.74 -18.53 -56.32
N ARG A 430 26.85 -18.44 -57.05
CA ARG A 430 27.18 -19.38 -58.13
C ARG A 430 28.06 -20.48 -57.53
N ASN A 431 27.51 -21.69 -57.47
CA ASN A 431 28.25 -22.89 -57.15
C ASN A 431 29.34 -23.17 -58.19
N GLY A 432 30.47 -23.73 -57.73
CA GLY A 432 31.27 -24.67 -58.51
C GLY A 432 32.66 -24.19 -58.95
N ALA A 433 33.65 -24.66 -58.19
CA ALA A 433 34.91 -25.27 -58.64
C ALA A 433 35.88 -24.54 -59.59
N GLN A 434 37.16 -24.77 -59.25
CA GLN A 434 38.37 -24.81 -60.08
C GLN A 434 39.23 -23.55 -60.26
N ASP A 435 40.52 -23.82 -59.98
CA ASP A 435 41.72 -23.31 -60.62
C ASP A 435 42.32 -21.97 -60.19
N SER A 436 43.33 -22.12 -59.32
CA SER A 436 44.74 -21.73 -59.51
C SER A 436 45.12 -20.33 -60.03
N ASN A 437 46.20 -19.84 -59.42
CA ASN A 437 47.25 -18.97 -59.95
C ASN A 437 47.25 -17.45 -59.67
N ARG A 438 48.47 -17.04 -59.25
CA ARG A 438 49.14 -15.72 -59.31
C ARG A 438 48.83 -14.75 -58.15
N LEU A 439 49.80 -14.49 -57.27
CA LEU A 439 50.91 -13.51 -57.42
C LEU A 439 50.34 -12.10 -57.63
N SER A 440 50.71 -11.02 -56.94
CA SER A 440 51.91 -10.69 -56.17
C SER A 440 51.84 -9.20 -55.81
N GLY A 441 52.44 -8.80 -54.68
CA GLY A 441 52.91 -7.43 -54.44
C GLY A 441 51.83 -6.45 -53.95
N SER A 442 52.15 -5.39 -53.22
CA SER A 442 53.45 -4.89 -52.78
C SER A 442 53.18 -3.91 -51.63
N LEU A 443 54.00 -4.06 -50.60
CA LEU A 443 54.66 -3.06 -49.76
C LEU A 443 54.11 -1.63 -49.56
N SER A 444 54.37 -1.18 -48.32
CA SER A 444 54.91 0.11 -47.86
C SER A 444 53.93 0.92 -46.99
N HIS A 445 54.14 0.93 -45.66
CA HIS A 445 54.98 1.87 -44.87
C HIS A 445 54.30 3.25 -44.77
N LEU A 446 54.21 3.99 -43.65
CA LEU A 446 54.99 4.18 -42.40
C LEU A 446 54.09 5.09 -41.50
N THR A 447 53.81 4.74 -40.25
CA THR A 447 54.34 5.33 -38.97
C THR A 447 54.02 6.78 -38.61
N GLY A 448 53.80 6.99 -37.31
CA GLY A 448 53.84 8.26 -36.57
C GLY A 448 52.53 8.46 -35.81
N GLY A 449 52.44 8.31 -34.48
CA GLY A 449 53.24 8.92 -33.42
C GLY A 449 52.28 9.85 -32.64
N ASP A 450 51.79 9.39 -31.49
CA ASP A 450 52.17 9.85 -30.13
C ASP A 450 51.52 11.19 -29.72
N ASP A 451 50.59 11.07 -28.77
CA ASP A 451 50.58 11.61 -27.41
C ASP A 451 50.75 13.12 -27.08
N ASN A 452 50.14 13.42 -25.92
CA ASN A 452 50.22 14.58 -25.01
C ASN A 452 49.22 15.71 -25.31
N ASP A 453 48.43 16.23 -24.37
CA ASP A 453 48.33 16.11 -22.89
C ASP A 453 46.87 16.37 -22.46
#